data_AF-A0A3B8PQB7-F1
#
_entry.id   AF-A0A3B8PQB7-F1
#
_cell.length_a   1.000
_cell.length_b   1.000
_cell.length_c   1.000
_cell.angle_alpha   90.00
_cell.angle_beta   90.00
_cell.angle_gamma   90.00
#
_symmetry.space_group_name_H-M   'P 1'
#
loop_
_entity.id
_entity.type
_entity.pdbx_description
1 polymer ?
#
loop_
_entity_poly.entity_id
_entity_poly.type
_entity_poly.pdbx_seq_one_letter_code
_entity_poly.pdbx_strand_id
1 'polypeptide(L)'
;MSTSSPSSSDERDAPRLRVPLYLRIVVLVMVALASSSAYLTRHCLAVANTTIQAELNLNSEQMGYVFSLFALGYMIFQIPGGAVGLRIGTRNALPLFSVLWSAMTVWTSFVFSFFPLLLSRLAFGLAQAGLVPNTAQIIKDWFPSRLHGSVSAMIGVAMSLGGAATFWLTGELMEIMHW
;
A
#
# COMPACT_ATOMS: atom_id res chain seq x y z
N MET A 1 -30.06 -17.83 -35.56
CA MET A 1 -28.75 -17.88 -34.89
C MET A 1 -28.26 -16.44 -34.79
N SER A 2 -28.54 -15.77 -33.67
CA SER A 2 -28.26 -14.34 -33.50
C SER A 2 -26.77 -14.14 -33.22
N THR A 3 -26.02 -13.66 -34.21
CA THR A 3 -24.66 -13.17 -34.00
C THR A 3 -24.77 -11.84 -33.26
N SER A 4 -24.69 -11.87 -31.93
CA SER A 4 -24.60 -10.65 -31.12
C SER A 4 -23.40 -9.84 -31.59
N SER A 5 -23.65 -8.64 -32.10
CA SER A 5 -22.60 -7.68 -32.41
C SER A 5 -21.72 -7.47 -31.16
N PRO A 6 -20.39 -7.45 -31.30
CA PRO A 6 -19.50 -7.23 -30.17
C PRO A 6 -19.87 -5.90 -29.49
N SER A 7 -19.96 -5.92 -28.17
CA SER A 7 -20.28 -4.70 -27.40
C SER A 7 -19.14 -3.68 -27.54
N SER A 8 -19.43 -2.38 -27.50
CA SER A 8 -18.39 -1.33 -27.59
C SER A 8 -17.34 -1.41 -26.47
N SER A 9 -17.61 -2.15 -25.39
CA SER A 9 -16.64 -2.52 -24.36
C SER A 9 -15.66 -3.62 -24.79
N ASP A 10 -16.11 -4.60 -25.59
CA ASP A 10 -15.28 -5.72 -26.04
C ASP A 10 -14.24 -5.28 -27.08
N GLU A 11 -14.57 -4.31 -27.95
CA GLU A 11 -13.60 -3.74 -28.91
C GLU A 11 -12.48 -2.97 -28.20
N ARG A 12 -12.78 -2.25 -27.11
CA ARG A 12 -11.78 -1.52 -26.32
C ARG A 12 -10.86 -2.45 -25.52
N ASP A 13 -11.37 -3.62 -25.11
CA ASP A 13 -10.62 -4.59 -24.30
C ASP A 13 -9.94 -5.68 -25.15
N ALA A 14 -10.15 -5.72 -26.47
CA ALA A 14 -9.62 -6.73 -27.40
C ALA A 14 -8.09 -6.94 -27.34
N PRO A 15 -7.23 -5.91 -27.14
CA PRO A 15 -5.78 -6.12 -26.96
C PRO A 15 -5.46 -6.76 -25.60
N ARG A 16 -6.21 -6.40 -24.55
CA ARG A 16 -6.00 -6.88 -23.17
C ARG A 16 -6.42 -8.33 -23.02
N LEU A 17 -7.44 -8.75 -23.76
CA LEU A 17 -7.93 -10.13 -23.84
C LEU A 17 -6.87 -11.13 -24.37
N ARG A 18 -5.84 -10.66 -25.09
CA ARG A 18 -4.75 -11.50 -25.62
C ARG A 18 -3.71 -11.91 -24.58
N VAL A 19 -3.63 -11.20 -23.45
CA VAL A 19 -2.70 -11.57 -22.37
C VAL A 19 -3.24 -12.84 -21.70
N PRO A 20 -2.44 -13.92 -21.58
CA PRO A 20 -2.92 -15.17 -21.00
C PRO A 20 -3.36 -14.98 -19.55
N LEU A 21 -4.42 -15.70 -19.15
CA LEU A 21 -5.06 -15.55 -17.85
C LEU A 21 -4.09 -15.74 -16.67
N TYR A 22 -3.14 -16.68 -16.79
CA TYR A 22 -2.17 -16.96 -15.74
C TYR A 22 -1.32 -15.73 -15.40
N LEU A 23 -0.89 -14.93 -16.40
CA LEU A 23 -0.10 -13.71 -16.16
C LEU A 23 -0.92 -12.67 -15.40
N ARG A 24 -2.20 -12.52 -15.74
CA ARG A 24 -3.09 -11.58 -15.04
C ARG A 24 -3.27 -11.97 -13.58
N ILE A 25 -3.43 -13.27 -13.30
CA ILE A 25 -3.53 -13.78 -11.92
C ILE A 25 -2.23 -13.54 -11.17
N VAL A 26 -1.07 -13.79 -11.78
CA VAL A 26 0.24 -13.53 -11.14
C VAL A 26 0.38 -12.05 -10.77
N VAL A 27 0.06 -11.13 -11.69
CA VAL A 27 0.09 -9.68 -11.43
C VAL A 27 -0.88 -9.31 -10.31
N LEU A 28 -2.09 -9.85 -10.33
CA LEU A 28 -3.08 -9.63 -9.26
C LEU A 28 -2.55 -10.04 -7.89
N VAL A 29 -1.99 -11.25 -7.80
CA VAL A 29 -1.43 -11.78 -6.55
C VAL A 29 -0.26 -10.93 -6.09
N MET A 30 0.64 -10.50 -6.98
CA MET A 30 1.76 -9.63 -6.62
C MET A 30 1.29 -8.27 -6.08
N VAL A 31 0.32 -7.64 -6.73
CA VAL A 31 -0.25 -6.37 -6.26
C VAL A 31 -1.00 -6.54 -4.95
N ALA A 32 -1.72 -7.65 -4.78
CA ALA A 32 -2.42 -7.99 -3.54
C ALA A 32 -1.43 -8.18 -2.38
N LEU A 33 -0.33 -8.92 -2.60
CA LEU A 33 0.73 -9.11 -1.60
C LEU A 33 1.42 -7.79 -1.25
N ALA A 34 1.78 -6.97 -2.24
CA ALA A 34 2.35 -5.65 -2.02
C ALA A 34 1.39 -4.77 -1.18
N SER A 35 0.10 -4.77 -1.53
CA SER A 35 -0.92 -4.01 -0.82
C SER A 35 -1.14 -4.50 0.61
N SER A 36 -1.13 -5.82 0.80
CA SER A 36 -1.21 -6.45 2.12
C SER A 36 -0.02 -6.05 3.01
N SER A 37 1.21 -6.13 2.49
CA SER A 37 2.42 -5.75 3.23
C SER A 37 2.47 -4.25 3.59
N ALA A 38 1.93 -3.40 2.73
CA ALA A 38 1.83 -1.98 2.97
C ALA A 38 0.85 -1.69 4.12
N TYR A 39 -0.30 -2.37 4.15
CA TYR A 39 -1.25 -2.23 5.26
C TYR A 39 -0.71 -2.84 6.54
N LEU A 40 0.02 -3.96 6.45
CA LEU A 40 0.69 -4.58 7.59
C LEU A 40 1.57 -3.55 8.32
N THR A 41 2.55 -3.01 7.60
CA THR A 41 3.51 -2.03 8.13
C THR A 41 2.88 -0.70 8.54
N ARG A 42 1.80 -0.27 7.87
CA ARG A 42 1.04 0.94 8.22
C ARG A 42 0.37 0.81 9.60
N HIS A 43 -0.19 -0.35 9.91
CA HIS A 43 -0.94 -0.55 11.16
C HIS A 43 -0.04 -0.86 12.36
N CYS A 44 1.21 -1.30 12.17
CA CYS A 44 2.11 -1.65 13.28
C CYS A 44 2.22 -0.54 14.34
N LEU A 45 2.38 0.71 13.90
CA LEU A 45 2.52 1.85 14.82
C LEU A 45 1.22 2.15 15.58
N ALA A 46 0.07 1.93 14.96
CA ALA A 46 -1.22 2.12 15.62
C ALA A 46 -1.43 1.07 16.73
N VAL A 47 -0.96 -0.16 16.50
CA VAL A 47 -0.98 -1.24 17.50
C VAL A 47 0.01 -0.95 18.63
N ALA A 48 1.22 -0.49 18.31
CA ALA A 48 2.26 -0.17 19.28
C ALA A 48 2.10 1.20 19.97
N ASN A 49 1.02 1.93 19.68
CA ASN A 49 0.84 3.33 20.10
C ASN A 49 0.99 3.53 21.62
N THR A 50 0.36 2.67 22.42
CA THR A 50 0.40 2.74 23.88
C THR A 50 1.80 2.44 24.43
N THR A 51 2.49 1.44 23.87
CA THR A 51 3.87 1.09 24.22
C THR A 51 4.83 2.24 23.91
N ILE A 52 4.72 2.82 22.72
CA ILE A 52 5.55 3.96 22.28
C ILE A 52 5.35 5.17 23.20
N GLN A 53 4.10 5.47 23.57
CA GLN A 53 3.80 6.56 24.51
C GLN A 53 4.47 6.35 25.86
N ALA A 54 4.42 5.12 26.40
CA ALA A 54 5.03 4.78 27.68
C ALA A 54 6.56 4.86 27.62
N GLU A 55 7.20 4.30 26.59
CA GLU A 55 8.66 4.25 26.50
C GLU A 55 9.29 5.61 26.19
N LEU A 56 8.69 6.39 25.29
CA LEU A 56 9.21 7.70 24.90
C LEU A 56 8.65 8.84 25.77
N ASN A 57 7.84 8.54 26.79
CA ASN A 57 7.14 9.50 27.63
C ASN A 57 6.37 10.56 26.80
N LEU A 58 5.67 10.10 25.76
CA LEU A 58 4.90 10.97 24.87
C LEU A 58 3.47 11.12 25.35
N ASN A 59 2.90 12.32 25.18
CA ASN A 59 1.48 12.55 25.41
C ASN A 59 0.64 12.16 24.17
N SER A 60 -0.68 12.10 24.34
CA SER A 60 -1.60 11.72 23.25
C SER A 60 -1.62 12.75 22.11
N GLU A 61 -1.35 14.03 22.39
CA GLU A 61 -1.26 15.09 21.39
C GLU A 61 -0.07 14.87 20.44
N GLN A 62 1.09 14.52 21.00
CA GLN A 62 2.31 14.20 20.27
C GLN A 62 2.12 12.99 19.36
N MET A 63 1.46 11.94 19.82
CA MET A 63 1.10 10.82 18.93
C MET A 63 0.10 11.24 17.85
N GLY A 64 -0.80 12.17 18.15
CA GLY A 64 -1.64 12.83 17.14
C GLY A 64 -0.81 13.47 16.02
N TYR A 65 0.28 14.17 16.35
CA TYR A 65 1.21 14.70 15.36
C TYR A 65 1.90 13.60 14.53
N VAL A 66 2.35 12.52 15.18
CA VAL A 66 2.98 11.36 14.52
C VAL A 66 2.05 10.75 13.46
N PHE A 67 0.77 10.51 13.79
CA PHE A 67 -0.21 10.00 12.81
C PHE A 67 -0.56 11.04 11.73
N SER A 68 -0.63 12.32 12.09
CA SER A 68 -0.95 13.40 11.16
C SER A 68 0.15 13.63 10.12
N LEU A 69 1.43 13.58 10.51
CA LEU A 69 2.56 13.73 9.59
C LEU A 69 2.62 12.60 8.56
N PHE A 70 2.29 11.37 8.99
CA PHE A 70 2.11 10.26 8.04
C PHE A 70 1.03 10.58 7.01
N ALA A 71 -0.16 11.00 7.47
CA ALA A 71 -1.28 11.32 6.60
C ALA A 71 -0.96 12.49 5.65
N LEU A 72 -0.26 13.52 6.14
CA LEU A 72 0.15 14.70 5.37
C LEU A 72 1.14 14.31 4.26
N GLY A 73 2.18 13.54 4.59
CA GLY A 73 3.13 13.03 3.59
C GLY A 73 2.43 12.20 2.53
N TYR A 74 1.57 11.28 2.97
CA TYR A 74 0.78 10.43 2.07
C TYR A 74 -0.15 11.25 1.16
N MET A 75 -0.81 12.29 1.68
CA MET A 75 -1.70 13.15 0.92
C MET A 75 -0.96 13.93 -0.18
N ILE A 76 0.12 14.62 0.18
CA ILE A 76 0.85 15.48 -0.75
C ILE A 76 1.52 14.64 -1.85
N PHE A 77 2.05 13.46 -1.50
CA PHE A 77 2.81 12.64 -2.44
C PHE A 77 1.96 11.68 -3.27
N GLN A 78 0.64 11.63 -3.09
CA GLN A 78 -0.21 10.80 -3.94
C GLN A 78 -0.18 11.25 -5.41
N ILE A 79 -0.24 12.56 -5.67
CA ILE A 79 -0.21 13.10 -7.03
C ILE A 79 1.17 12.86 -7.69
N PRO A 80 2.30 13.24 -7.05
CA PRO A 80 3.64 12.90 -7.57
C PRO A 80 3.86 11.39 -7.72
N GLY A 81 3.43 10.58 -6.75
CA GLY A 81 3.62 9.13 -6.76
C GLY A 81 2.86 8.46 -7.90
N GLY A 82 1.69 8.97 -8.26
CA GLY A 82 0.97 8.57 -9.47
C GLY A 82 1.71 8.98 -10.74
N ALA A 83 2.26 10.19 -10.80
CA ALA A 83 3.02 10.68 -11.95
C ALA A 83 4.31 9.87 -12.20
N VAL A 84 4.97 9.39 -11.13
CA VAL A 84 6.10 8.45 -11.24
C VAL A 84 5.65 7.18 -11.97
N GLY A 85 4.50 6.62 -11.59
CA GLY A 85 3.90 5.46 -12.26
C GLY A 85 3.73 5.62 -13.76
N LEU A 86 3.27 6.80 -14.19
CA LEU A 86 3.10 7.11 -15.61
C LEU A 86 4.45 7.24 -16.34
N ARG A 87 5.49 7.75 -15.67
CA ARG A 87 6.79 8.04 -16.32
C ARG A 87 7.69 6.81 -16.45
N ILE A 88 7.84 6.03 -15.38
CA ILE A 88 8.75 4.88 -15.35
C ILE A 88 8.05 3.52 -15.54
N GLY A 89 6.71 3.56 -15.64
CA GLY A 89 5.86 2.40 -15.74
C GLY A 89 5.58 1.75 -14.38
N THR A 90 4.35 1.27 -14.21
CA THR A 90 3.87 0.62 -12.98
C THR A 90 4.69 -0.61 -12.57
N ARG A 91 5.29 -1.30 -13.55
CA ARG A 91 6.19 -2.46 -13.34
C ARG A 91 7.42 -2.11 -12.51
N ASN A 92 7.99 -0.90 -12.69
CA ASN A 92 9.17 -0.45 -11.96
C ASN A 92 8.80 0.43 -10.76
N ALA A 93 7.71 1.19 -10.86
CA ALA A 93 7.26 2.08 -9.80
C ALA A 93 6.83 1.32 -8.54
N LEU A 94 6.02 0.26 -8.66
CA LEU A 94 5.54 -0.49 -7.49
C LEU A 94 6.70 -1.07 -6.67
N PRO A 95 7.64 -1.85 -7.24
CA PRO A 95 8.78 -2.38 -6.49
C PRO A 95 9.64 -1.28 -5.87
N LEU A 96 9.83 -0.14 -6.56
CA LEU A 96 10.58 0.99 -6.04
C LEU A 96 9.92 1.55 -4.77
N PHE A 97 8.61 1.79 -4.82
CA PHE A 97 7.87 2.20 -3.63
C PHE A 97 7.93 1.12 -2.55
N SER A 98 7.82 -0.16 -2.91
CA SER A 98 7.92 -1.28 -1.96
C SER A 98 9.21 -1.27 -1.16
N VAL A 99 10.33 -1.17 -1.86
CA VAL A 99 11.64 -1.11 -1.24
C VAL A 99 11.77 0.15 -0.39
N LEU A 100 11.27 1.29 -0.88
CA LEU A 100 11.36 2.56 -0.17
C LEU A 100 10.57 2.54 1.15
N TRP A 101 9.32 2.07 1.16
CA TRP A 101 8.56 2.01 2.41
C TRP A 101 9.14 0.96 3.37
N SER A 102 9.63 -0.18 2.86
CA SER A 102 10.28 -1.19 3.69
C SER A 102 11.56 -0.65 4.35
N ALA A 103 12.38 0.11 3.62
CA ALA A 103 13.54 0.78 4.19
C ALA A 103 13.16 1.77 5.29
N MET A 104 12.07 2.52 5.10
CA MET A 104 11.54 3.43 6.13
C MET A 104 10.97 2.68 7.34
N THR A 105 10.40 1.48 7.16
CA THR A 105 9.99 0.62 8.28
C THR A 105 11.20 0.24 9.13
N VAL A 106 12.27 -0.25 8.50
CA VAL A 106 13.52 -0.61 9.18
C VAL A 106 14.11 0.59 9.90
N TRP A 107 14.15 1.77 9.26
CA TRP A 107 14.61 3.00 9.89
C TRP A 107 13.83 3.29 11.18
N THR A 108 12.51 3.09 11.15
CA THR A 108 11.65 3.40 12.31
C THR A 108 12.01 2.56 13.53
N SER A 109 12.39 1.30 13.34
CA SER A 109 12.81 0.43 14.45
C SER A 109 14.06 0.92 15.19
N PHE A 110 14.81 1.88 14.65
CA PHE A 110 15.97 2.50 15.32
C PHE A 110 15.67 3.86 15.94
N VAL A 111 14.41 4.28 15.95
CA VAL A 111 14.02 5.61 16.41
C VAL A 111 13.57 5.57 17.86
N PHE A 112 14.34 6.18 18.75
CA PHE A 112 14.04 6.25 20.19
C PHE A 112 13.78 7.69 20.67
N SER A 113 13.22 8.54 19.82
CA SER A 113 13.00 9.96 20.14
C SER A 113 11.86 10.55 19.31
N PHE A 114 11.18 11.57 19.86
CA PHE A 114 10.01 12.21 19.24
C PHE A 114 10.30 12.82 17.87
N PHE A 115 11.33 13.65 17.74
CA PHE A 115 11.63 14.34 16.48
C PHE A 115 12.00 13.38 15.33
N PRO A 116 12.92 12.41 15.52
CA PRO A 116 13.19 11.40 14.50
C PRO A 116 11.95 10.53 14.19
N LEU A 117 11.04 10.34 15.16
CA LEU A 117 9.79 9.60 14.94
C LEU A 117 8.89 10.35 13.97
N LEU A 118 8.69 11.66 14.17
CA LEU A 118 7.94 12.51 13.23
C LEU A 118 8.53 12.45 11.81
N LEU A 119 9.86 12.58 11.69
CA LEU A 119 10.52 12.54 10.38
C LEU A 119 10.37 11.18 9.71
N SER A 120 10.52 10.08 10.46
CA SER A 120 10.32 8.72 9.95
C SER A 120 8.90 8.52 9.42
N ARG A 121 7.88 9.07 10.11
CA ARG A 121 6.47 8.97 9.69
C ARG A 121 6.17 9.77 8.45
N LEU A 122 6.72 10.97 8.36
CA LEU A 122 6.62 11.77 7.15
C LEU A 122 7.23 11.00 5.98
N ALA A 123 8.47 10.56 6.11
CA ALA A 123 9.18 9.80 5.07
C ALA A 123 8.45 8.50 4.68
N PHE A 124 7.91 7.77 5.66
CA PHE A 124 7.11 6.58 5.42
C PHE A 124 5.81 6.90 4.65
N GLY A 125 5.11 7.99 4.99
CA GLY A 125 3.94 8.47 4.25
C GLY A 125 4.25 8.83 2.80
N LEU A 126 5.37 9.54 2.57
CA LEU A 126 5.87 9.88 1.24
C LEU A 126 6.16 8.63 0.40
N ALA A 127 6.80 7.63 1.00
CA ALA A 127 7.14 6.37 0.36
C ALA A 127 5.89 5.53 0.01
N GLN A 128 4.88 5.54 0.86
CA GLN A 128 3.69 4.71 0.66
C GLN A 128 2.66 5.35 -0.30
N ALA A 129 2.75 6.66 -0.54
CA ALA A 129 1.78 7.42 -1.34
C ALA A 129 1.58 6.89 -2.78
N GLY A 130 2.60 6.25 -3.35
CA GLY A 130 2.54 5.69 -4.70
C GLY A 130 1.67 4.44 -4.84
N LEU A 131 1.38 3.71 -3.76
CA LEU A 131 0.73 2.39 -3.86
C LEU A 131 -0.64 2.44 -4.54
N VAL A 132 -1.54 3.30 -4.06
CA VAL A 132 -2.93 3.39 -4.56
C VAL A 132 -2.99 3.85 -6.03
N PRO A 133 -2.36 4.96 -6.45
CA PRO A 133 -2.44 5.40 -7.84
C PRO A 133 -1.75 4.43 -8.82
N ASN A 134 -0.66 3.77 -8.42
CA ASN A 134 0.00 2.76 -9.26
C ASN A 134 -0.82 1.48 -9.38
N THR A 135 -1.47 1.06 -8.29
CA THR A 135 -2.39 -0.09 -8.29
C THR A 135 -3.57 0.16 -9.23
N ALA A 136 -4.19 1.34 -9.16
CA ALA A 136 -5.29 1.71 -10.06
C ALA A 136 -4.87 1.68 -11.54
N GLN A 137 -3.66 2.14 -11.86
CA GLN A 137 -3.11 2.05 -13.22
C GLN A 137 -2.91 0.60 -13.67
N ILE A 138 -2.38 -0.28 -12.81
CA ILE A 138 -2.21 -1.71 -13.15
C ILE A 138 -3.54 -2.38 -13.45
N ILE A 139 -4.57 -2.10 -12.63
CA ILE A 139 -5.91 -2.64 -12.84
C ILE A 139 -6.43 -2.21 -14.21
N LYS A 140 -6.27 -0.92 -14.54
CA LYS A 140 -6.66 -0.37 -15.83
C LYS A 140 -5.89 -0.97 -17.01
N ASP A 141 -4.60 -1.23 -16.85
CA ASP A 141 -3.73 -1.68 -17.94
C ASP A 141 -3.86 -3.19 -18.21
N TRP A 142 -4.00 -4.01 -17.16
CA TRP A 142 -3.98 -5.47 -17.25
C TRP A 142 -5.35 -6.13 -17.31
N PHE A 143 -6.41 -5.48 -16.81
CA PHE A 143 -7.73 -6.08 -16.71
C PHE A 143 -8.77 -5.37 -17.58
N PRO A 144 -9.73 -6.11 -18.16
CA PRO A 144 -10.84 -5.52 -18.88
C PRO A 144 -11.75 -4.74 -17.92
N SER A 145 -12.41 -3.73 -18.46
CA SER A 145 -13.15 -2.72 -17.68
C SER A 145 -14.24 -3.34 -16.80
N ARG A 146 -14.86 -4.44 -17.28
CA ARG A 146 -15.90 -5.19 -16.56
C ARG A 146 -15.40 -5.86 -15.27
N LEU A 147 -14.09 -6.14 -15.17
CA LEU A 147 -13.48 -6.83 -14.02
C LEU A 147 -12.84 -5.87 -13.01
N HIS A 148 -12.74 -4.57 -13.30
CA HIS A 148 -12.07 -3.60 -12.43
C HIS A 148 -12.63 -3.58 -11.01
N GLY A 149 -13.96 -3.68 -10.87
CA GLY A 149 -14.62 -3.75 -9.56
C GLY A 149 -14.21 -4.98 -8.77
N SER A 150 -14.31 -6.18 -9.35
CA SER A 150 -13.95 -7.44 -8.69
C SER A 150 -12.47 -7.52 -8.32
N VAL A 151 -11.60 -7.03 -9.20
CA VAL A 151 -10.15 -6.97 -8.97
C VAL A 151 -9.82 -6.00 -7.83
N SER A 152 -10.44 -4.82 -7.82
CA SER A 152 -10.25 -3.84 -6.74
C SER A 152 -10.75 -4.39 -5.39
N ALA A 153 -11.88 -5.09 -5.40
CA ALA A 153 -12.40 -5.75 -4.21
C ALA A 153 -11.44 -6.83 -3.67
N MET A 154 -10.87 -7.65 -4.55
CA MET A 154 -9.88 -8.68 -4.17
C MET A 154 -8.63 -8.06 -3.53
N ILE A 155 -8.13 -6.96 -4.10
CA ILE A 155 -7.01 -6.21 -3.53
C ILE A 155 -7.40 -5.62 -2.17
N GLY A 156 -8.62 -5.08 -2.03
CA GLY A 156 -9.14 -4.60 -0.76
C GLY A 156 -9.22 -5.69 0.31
N VAL A 157 -9.64 -6.91 -0.05
CA VAL A 157 -9.61 -8.07 0.85
C VAL A 157 -8.18 -8.37 1.30
N ALA A 158 -7.21 -8.36 0.37
CA ALA A 158 -5.81 -8.57 0.71
C ALA A 158 -5.23 -7.48 1.63
N MET A 159 -5.63 -6.22 1.45
CA MET A 159 -5.28 -5.11 2.35
C MET A 159 -5.84 -5.34 3.76
N SER A 160 -7.13 -5.71 3.86
CA SER A 160 -7.78 -6.02 5.14
C SER A 160 -7.13 -7.20 5.84
N LEU A 161 -6.76 -8.26 5.10
CA LEU A 161 -6.03 -9.40 5.65
C LEU A 161 -4.65 -8.99 6.17
N GLY A 162 -3.94 -8.10 5.47
CA GLY A 162 -2.67 -7.55 5.95
C GLY A 162 -2.83 -6.73 7.23
N GLY A 163 -3.86 -5.90 7.30
CA GLY A 163 -4.22 -5.17 8.52
C GLY A 163 -4.54 -6.10 9.69
N ALA A 164 -5.39 -7.12 9.48
CA ALA A 164 -5.73 -8.10 10.50
C ALA A 164 -4.50 -8.90 10.99
N ALA A 165 -3.64 -9.32 10.06
CA ALA A 165 -2.38 -10.00 10.39
C ALA A 165 -1.45 -9.12 11.23
N THR A 166 -1.56 -7.80 11.14
CA THR A 166 -0.76 -6.87 11.95
C THR A 166 -1.08 -7.01 13.43
N PHE A 167 -2.36 -7.03 13.79
CA PHE A 167 -2.77 -7.11 15.19
C PHE A 167 -2.26 -8.40 15.84
N TRP A 168 -2.33 -9.51 15.10
CA TRP A 168 -1.80 -10.78 15.57
C TRP A 168 -0.27 -10.77 15.65
N LEU A 169 0.42 -10.42 14.57
CA LEU A 169 1.88 -10.49 14.50
C LEU A 169 2.56 -9.46 15.42
N THR A 170 2.12 -8.21 15.41
CA THR A 170 2.68 -7.14 16.24
C THR A 170 2.35 -7.36 17.72
N GLY A 171 1.18 -7.91 18.05
CA GLY A 171 0.85 -8.28 19.43
C GLY A 171 1.84 -9.29 20.01
N GLU A 172 2.02 -10.42 19.33
CA GLU A 172 2.97 -11.47 19.74
C GLU A 172 4.42 -10.97 19.77
N LEU A 173 4.83 -10.17 18.79
CA LEU A 173 6.19 -9.64 18.73
C LEU A 173 6.49 -8.63 19.85
N MET A 174 5.52 -7.83 20.28
CA MET A 174 5.70 -6.89 21.40
C MET A 174 5.82 -7.57 22.77
N GLU A 175 5.36 -8.81 22.92
CA GLU A 175 5.60 -9.58 24.16
C GLU A 175 7.05 -10.06 24.29
N ILE A 176 7.74 -10.21 23.15
CA ILE A 176 9.10 -10.77 23.07
C ILE A 176 10.14 -9.67 22.85
N MET A 177 9.79 -8.61 22.12
CA MET A 177 10.67 -7.51 21.74
C MET A 177 10.12 -6.17 22.23
N HIS A 178 11.03 -5.26 22.55
CA HIS A 178 10.71 -3.83 22.67
C HIS A 178 10.14 -3.32 21.32
N TRP A 179 9.41 -2.20 21.34
CA TRP A 179 8.71 -1.69 20.14
C TRP A 179 9.63 -1.27 18.99
#